data_AF-A0A540WFU8-F1
#
_entry.id   AF-A0A540WFU8-F1
#
_cell.length_a   1.000
_cell.length_b   1.000
_cell.length_c   1.000
_cell.angle_alpha   90.00
_cell.angle_beta   90.00
_cell.angle_gamma   90.00
#
_symmetry.space_group_name_H-M   'P 1'
#
loop_
_entity.id
_entity.type
_entity.pdbx_description
1 polymer ?
#
loop_
_entity_poly.entity_id
_entity_poly.type
_entity_poly.pdbx_seq_one_letter_code
_entity_poly.pdbx_strand_id
1 'polypeptide(L)'
;MNSKKDEEMLKEPPKAYAQMLKKEQDELVLSYMPALRAMAFRLKERLPSSIDVNDLISIGGEEMIKLSRRYDKEQNDNFWGFARKRVNGSM
;
A
#
# COMPACT_ATOMS: atom_id res chain seq x y z
N MET A 1 2.74 -2.03 43.28
CA MET A 1 2.29 -2.20 41.88
C MET A 1 2.03 -0.82 41.31
N ASN A 2 2.69 -0.48 40.20
CA ASN A 2 2.68 0.87 39.65
C ASN A 2 1.64 0.92 38.52
N SER A 3 0.44 1.43 38.81
CA SER A 3 -0.74 1.48 37.90
C SER A 3 -0.46 2.07 36.52
N LYS A 4 0.62 2.84 36.33
CA LYS A 4 0.98 3.43 35.05
C LYS A 4 1.49 2.43 34.01
N LYS A 5 2.08 1.29 34.44
CA LYS A 5 2.55 0.25 33.51
C LYS A 5 1.40 -0.52 32.86
N ASP A 6 0.27 -0.62 33.55
CA ASP A 6 -0.87 -1.41 33.13
C ASP A 6 -1.70 -0.66 32.05
N GLU A 7 -1.75 0.68 32.11
CA GLU A 7 -2.34 1.54 31.07
C GLU A 7 -1.50 1.60 29.78
N GLU A 8 -0.17 1.45 29.86
CA GLU A 8 0.71 1.42 28.68
C GLU A 8 0.61 0.10 27.89
N MET A 9 0.25 -1.01 28.53
CA MET A 9 0.12 -2.33 27.87
C MET A 9 -1.09 -2.44 26.93
N LEU A 10 -2.03 -1.49 26.96
CA LEU A 10 -3.26 -1.52 26.16
C LEU A 10 -3.12 -0.94 24.74
N LYS A 11 -1.96 -0.41 24.36
CA LYS A 11 -1.81 0.35 23.09
C LYS A 11 -1.27 -0.45 21.91
N GLU A 12 -0.65 -1.59 22.11
CA GLU A 12 -0.15 -2.40 21.00
C GLU A 12 -0.96 -3.68 20.83
N PRO A 13 -1.52 -3.93 19.63
CA PRO A 13 -2.15 -5.21 19.36
C PRO A 13 -1.16 -6.35 19.62
N PRO A 14 -1.63 -7.53 20.05
CA PRO A 14 -0.79 -8.70 20.21
C PRO A 14 0.06 -8.89 18.95
N LYS A 15 1.38 -9.08 19.11
CA LYS A 15 2.36 -9.12 18.01
C LYS A 15 1.93 -10.04 16.84
N ALA A 16 1.21 -11.11 17.13
CA ALA A 16 0.62 -12.02 16.14
C ALA A 16 -0.46 -11.35 15.26
N TYR A 17 -1.37 -10.58 15.85
CA TYR A 17 -2.42 -9.86 15.12
C TYR A 17 -1.84 -8.78 14.20
N ALA A 18 -0.84 -8.01 14.69
CA ALA A 18 -0.14 -7.03 13.87
C ALA A 18 0.57 -7.67 12.66
N GLN A 19 1.16 -8.86 12.83
CA GLN A 19 1.77 -9.60 11.73
C GLN A 19 0.76 -10.11 10.72
N MET A 20 -0.41 -10.59 11.17
CA MET A 20 -1.50 -11.01 10.29
C MET A 20 -2.02 -9.84 9.45
N LEU A 21 -2.27 -8.69 10.08
CA LEU A 21 -2.66 -7.45 9.39
C LEU A 21 -1.64 -7.03 8.33
N LYS A 22 -0.35 -7.02 8.69
CA LYS A 22 0.71 -6.68 7.73
C LYS A 22 0.74 -7.67 6.56
N LYS A 23 0.58 -8.96 6.83
CA LYS A 23 0.56 -10.00 5.79
C LYS A 23 -0.61 -9.79 4.83
N GLU A 24 -1.82 -9.52 5.34
CA GLU A 24 -2.99 -9.22 4.51
C GLU A 24 -2.77 -7.98 3.64
N GLN A 25 -2.19 -6.92 4.20
CA GLN A 25 -1.82 -5.71 3.47
C GLN A 25 -0.77 -5.98 2.36
N ASP A 26 0.23 -6.80 2.65
CA ASP A 26 1.28 -7.18 1.69
C ASP A 26 0.69 -8.03 0.55
N GLU A 27 -0.14 -9.03 0.88
CA GLU A 27 -0.84 -9.88 -0.10
C GLU A 27 -1.75 -9.06 -1.02
N LEU A 28 -2.46 -8.08 -0.45
CA LEU A 28 -3.28 -7.16 -1.21
C LEU A 28 -2.45 -6.38 -2.23
N VAL A 29 -1.32 -5.79 -1.83
CA VAL A 29 -0.43 -5.06 -2.75
C VAL A 29 0.09 -5.99 -3.85
N LEU A 30 0.59 -7.17 -3.48
CA LEU A 30 1.14 -8.15 -4.41
C LEU A 30 0.11 -8.58 -5.48
N SER A 31 -1.15 -8.75 -5.11
CA SER A 31 -2.23 -9.13 -6.03
C SER A 31 -2.45 -8.10 -7.15
N TYR A 32 -2.16 -6.82 -6.90
CA TYR A 32 -2.34 -5.73 -7.87
C TYR A 32 -1.04 -5.22 -8.51
N MET A 33 0.11 -5.79 -8.17
CA MET A 33 1.40 -5.47 -8.81
C MET A 33 1.36 -5.58 -10.35
N PRO A 34 0.68 -6.57 -10.98
CA PRO A 34 0.54 -6.59 -12.44
C PRO A 34 -0.18 -5.35 -13.00
N ALA A 35 -1.22 -4.86 -12.30
CA ALA A 35 -1.98 -3.68 -12.71
C ALA A 35 -1.16 -2.39 -12.57
N LEU A 36 -0.37 -2.28 -11.50
CA LEU A 36 0.61 -1.20 -11.31
C LEU A 36 1.63 -1.19 -12.46
N ARG A 37 2.25 -2.34 -12.78
CA ARG A 37 3.22 -2.43 -13.88
C ARG A 37 2.61 -1.97 -15.20
N ALA A 38 1.42 -2.47 -15.53
CA ALA A 38 0.72 -2.07 -16.76
C ALA A 38 0.42 -0.56 -16.78
N MET A 39 0.13 0.06 -15.62
CA MET A 39 -0.04 1.51 -15.51
C MET A 39 1.27 2.27 -15.74
N ALA A 40 2.36 1.84 -15.10
CA ALA A 40 3.68 2.45 -15.24
C ALA A 40 4.17 2.40 -16.70
N PHE A 41 4.02 1.27 -17.40
CA PHE A 41 4.36 1.16 -18.82
C PHE A 41 3.56 2.13 -19.69
N ARG A 42 2.24 2.24 -19.49
CA ARG A 42 1.39 3.21 -20.22
C ARG A 42 1.79 4.66 -19.93
N LEU A 43 2.20 4.96 -18.70
CA LEU A 43 2.69 6.30 -18.35
C LEU A 43 4.02 6.58 -19.04
N LYS A 44 4.95 5.62 -19.03
CA LYS A 44 6.28 5.71 -19.65
C LYS A 44 6.22 6.03 -21.15
N GLU A 45 5.20 5.57 -21.88
CA GLU A 45 4.96 5.90 -23.29
C GLU A 45 4.81 7.41 -23.55
N ARG A 46 4.42 8.18 -22.53
CA ARG A 46 4.17 9.63 -22.61
C ARG A 46 5.27 10.46 -21.97
N LEU A 47 6.35 9.82 -21.51
CA LEU A 47 7.47 10.45 -20.79
C LEU A 47 8.76 10.38 -21.61
N PRO A 48 9.73 11.30 -21.37
CA PRO A 48 11.04 11.25 -22.00
C PRO A 48 11.77 9.92 -21.82
N SER A 49 12.72 9.62 -22.71
CA SER A 49 13.55 8.41 -22.64
C SER A 49 14.44 8.34 -21.39
N SER A 50 14.72 9.47 -20.75
CA SER A 50 15.52 9.56 -19.53
C SER A 50 14.83 9.00 -18.29
N ILE A 51 13.51 8.78 -18.31
CA ILE A 51 12.77 8.23 -17.17
C ILE A 51 12.76 6.70 -17.23
N ASP A 52 13.23 6.04 -16.18
CA ASP A 52 13.14 4.58 -16.07
C ASP A 52 11.73 4.16 -15.59
N VAL A 53 11.16 3.15 -16.24
CA VAL A 53 9.89 2.54 -15.81
C VAL A 53 10.01 1.88 -14.44
N ASN A 54 11.19 1.39 -14.07
CA ASN A 54 11.44 0.79 -12.75
C ASN A 54 11.31 1.81 -11.63
N ASP A 55 11.66 3.08 -11.87
CA ASP A 55 11.47 4.17 -10.90
C ASP A 55 9.97 4.41 -10.68
N LEU A 56 9.19 4.47 -11.76
CA LEU A 56 7.72 4.61 -11.69
C LEU A 56 7.11 3.44 -10.90
N ILE A 57 7.48 2.20 -11.23
CA ILE A 57 6.99 1.01 -10.53
C ILE A 57 7.36 1.07 -9.04
N SER A 58 8.56 1.51 -8.69
CA SER A 58 9.01 1.62 -7.30
C SER A 58 8.20 2.66 -6.52
N ILE A 59 8.01 3.85 -7.10
CA ILE A 59 7.22 4.94 -6.50
C ILE A 59 5.75 4.52 -6.34
N GLY A 60 5.16 3.95 -7.39
CA GLY A 60 3.77 3.46 -7.33
C GLY A 60 3.60 2.30 -6.35
N GLY A 61 4.60 1.43 -6.21
CA GLY A 61 4.61 0.34 -5.23
C GLY A 61 4.67 0.86 -3.79
N GLU A 62 5.52 1.86 -3.54
CA GLU A 62 5.59 2.54 -2.23
C GLU A 62 4.22 3.16 -1.86
N GLU A 63 3.56 3.84 -2.80
CA GLU A 63 2.25 4.42 -2.56
C GLU A 63 1.18 3.34 -2.32
N MET A 64 1.22 2.22 -3.04
CA MET A 64 0.32 1.08 -2.78
C MET A 64 0.48 0.53 -1.36
N ILE A 65 1.72 0.43 -0.84
CA ILE A 65 1.98 -0.01 0.54
C ILE A 65 1.42 0.99 1.56
N LYS A 66 1.51 2.30 1.28
CA LYS A 66 0.91 3.33 2.14
C LYS A 66 -0.62 3.25 2.11
N LEU A 67 -1.20 2.96 0.95
CA LEU A 67 -2.64 2.86 0.75
C LEU A 67 -3.24 1.60 1.34
N SER A 68 -2.55 0.46 1.29
CA SER A 68 -3.03 -0.79 1.89
C SER A 68 -3.25 -0.66 3.41
N ARG A 69 -2.43 0.17 4.08
CA ARG A 69 -2.59 0.49 5.51
C ARG A 69 -3.79 1.37 5.85
N ARG A 70 -4.27 2.16 4.88
CA ARG A 70 -5.41 3.08 5.03
C ARG A 70 -6.69 2.55 4.38
N TYR A 71 -6.60 1.40 3.71
CA TYR A 71 -7.71 0.82 2.99
C TYR A 71 -8.72 0.23 3.96
N ASP A 72 -9.97 0.61 3.77
CA ASP A 72 -11.11 0.10 4.50
C ASP A 72 -12.06 -0.58 3.51
N LYS A 73 -12.17 -1.91 3.63
CA LYS A 73 -13.00 -2.75 2.77
C LYS A 73 -14.50 -2.49 2.93
N GLU A 74 -14.94 -1.94 4.05
CA GLU A 74 -16.34 -1.60 4.29
C GLU A 74 -16.73 -0.32 3.52
N GLN A 75 -15.75 0.56 3.24
CA GLN A 75 -15.96 1.79 2.46
C GLN A 75 -15.77 1.58 0.95
N ASN A 76 -14.91 0.63 0.55
CA ASN A 76 -14.64 0.32 -0.85
C ASN A 76 -14.45 -1.19 -1.01
N ASP A 77 -15.30 -1.82 -1.82
CA ASP A 77 -15.27 -3.26 -2.11
C ASP A 77 -14.02 -3.70 -2.89
N ASN A 78 -13.38 -2.78 -3.60
CA ASN A 78 -12.23 -3.05 -4.44
C ASN A 78 -11.05 -2.12 -4.14
N PHE A 79 -9.95 -2.69 -3.64
CA PHE A 79 -8.73 -1.95 -3.35
C PHE A 79 -8.20 -1.16 -4.56
N TRP A 80 -8.25 -1.74 -5.76
CA TRP A 80 -7.76 -1.03 -6.94
C TRP A 80 -8.60 0.18 -7.30
N GLY A 81 -9.93 0.11 -7.10
CA GLY A 81 -10.81 1.27 -7.26
C GLY A 81 -10.41 2.43 -6.34
N PHE A 82 -10.07 2.11 -5.09
CA PHE A 82 -9.56 3.07 -4.10
C PHE A 82 -8.16 3.62 -4.45
N ALA A 83 -7.24 2.75 -4.87
CA ALA A 83 -5.83 3.09 -5.00
C ALA A 83 -5.44 3.71 -6.35
N ARG A 84 -6.06 3.27 -7.46
CA ARG A 84 -5.62 3.54 -8.84
C ARG A 84 -5.30 5.01 -9.13
N LYS A 85 -6.18 5.93 -8.75
CA LYS A 85 -6.00 7.37 -9.01
C LYS A 85 -4.82 7.96 -8.23
N ARG A 86 -4.59 7.48 -7.01
CA ARG A 86 -3.52 7.96 -6.11
C ARG A 86 -2.16 7.44 -6.57
N VAL A 87 -2.10 6.15 -6.91
CA VAL A 87 -0.91 5.51 -7.49
C VAL A 87 -0.51 6.17 -8.82
N ASN A 88 -1.48 6.51 -9.69
CA ASN A 88 -1.16 7.26 -10.91
C ASN A 88 -0.69 8.70 -10.64
N GLY A 89 -1.08 9.30 -9.52
CA GLY A 89 -0.66 10.65 -9.16
C GLY A 89 0.69 10.71 -8.44
N SER A 90 1.18 9.58 -7.92
CA SER A 90 2.50 9.51 -7.28
C SER A 90 3.64 9.32 -8.28
N MET A 91 3.37 8.68 -9.42
CA MET A 91 4.32 8.44 -10.51
C MET A 91 4.32 9.61 -11.50
#